data_AF-A0A2Z4V8N8-F1
#
_entry.id   AF-A0A2Z4V8N8-F1
#
_cell.length_a   1.000
_cell.length_b   1.000
_cell.length_c   1.000
_cell.angle_alpha   90.00
_cell.angle_beta   90.00
_cell.angle_gamma   90.00
#
_symmetry.space_group_name_H-M   'P 1'
#
loop_
_entity.id
_entity.type
_entity.pdbx_description
1 polymer ?
#
loop_
_entity_poly.entity_id
_entity_poly.type
_entity_poly.pdbx_seq_one_letter_code
_entity_poly.pdbx_strand_id
1 'polypeptide(L)'
;MKLPLTIHQARLGAAEFKVIRPARPPERAVLSEGRWYLDAEVDQGAAQLIAGLWALAATSPRSLVHVPLRRDDPATGRPGLDLVLLHHSLQFAPSRWKELRAKLGAGRARTADLPGPTAFDPAVDHYPQERHHKENRDRFHTRVHTETLFLTGSATLFADTAWVFADVAHNGSGHVYAHPARRHYCVELDQGNGYFGSGSGLHVVYRDEWPDY
;
A
#
# COMPACT_ATOMS: atom_id res chain seq x y z
N MET A 1 15.89 5.01 -5.14
CA MET A 1 15.60 3.74 -5.85
C MET A 1 14.99 4.02 -7.22
N LYS A 2 15.27 3.17 -8.21
CA LYS A 2 14.59 3.21 -9.52
C LYS A 2 13.41 2.26 -9.48
N LEU A 3 12.21 2.79 -9.72
CA LEU A 3 10.97 2.03 -9.70
C LEU A 3 10.42 1.90 -11.13
N PRO A 4 10.47 0.70 -11.73
CA PRO A 4 9.83 0.44 -13.02
C PRO A 4 8.31 0.41 -12.88
N LEU A 5 7.62 1.18 -13.73
CA LEU A 5 6.19 1.44 -13.69
C LEU A 5 5.57 1.28 -15.07
N THR A 6 4.27 1.02 -15.08
CA THR A 6 3.41 1.18 -16.25
C THR A 6 2.36 2.24 -15.95
N ILE A 7 2.29 3.27 -16.78
CA ILE A 7 1.32 4.36 -16.66
C ILE A 7 0.22 4.14 -17.70
N HIS A 8 -1.02 4.06 -17.24
CA HIS A 8 -2.20 3.95 -18.07
C HIS A 8 -3.00 5.26 -18.01
N GLN A 9 -3.63 5.60 -19.12
CA GLN A 9 -4.66 6.63 -19.21
C GLN A 9 -5.94 5.95 -19.65
N ALA A 10 -7.05 6.22 -18.97
CA ALA A 10 -8.35 5.67 -19.35
C ALA A 10 -9.45 6.68 -19.07
N ARG A 11 -10.41 6.75 -19.99
CA ARG A 11 -11.55 7.66 -19.89
C ARG A 11 -12.80 6.94 -19.39
N LEU A 12 -13.57 7.61 -18.55
CA LEU A 12 -14.72 7.06 -17.86
C LEU A 12 -15.82 8.14 -17.79
N GLY A 13 -16.65 8.18 -18.83
CA GLY A 13 -17.49 9.35 -19.11
C GLY A 13 -16.64 10.52 -19.60
N ALA A 14 -16.86 11.72 -19.04
CA ALA A 14 -16.08 12.92 -19.37
C ALA A 14 -14.69 12.96 -18.72
N ALA A 15 -14.50 12.23 -17.62
CA ALA A 15 -13.27 12.25 -16.83
C ALA A 15 -12.21 11.31 -17.42
N GLU A 16 -10.95 11.77 -17.42
CA GLU A 16 -9.77 10.95 -17.73
C GLU A 16 -9.01 10.66 -16.43
N PHE A 17 -8.59 9.40 -16.27
CA PHE A 17 -7.89 8.91 -15.10
C PHE A 17 -6.53 8.36 -15.48
N LYS A 18 -5.51 8.82 -14.75
CA LYS A 18 -4.16 8.27 -14.77
C LYS A 18 -4.06 7.16 -13.73
N VAL A 19 -3.76 5.94 -14.17
CA VAL A 19 -3.52 4.79 -13.30
C VAL A 19 -2.05 4.38 -13.42
N ILE A 20 -1.34 4.31 -12.30
CA ILE A 20 0.05 3.88 -12.24
C ILE A 20 0.09 2.48 -11.62
N ARG A 21 0.84 1.57 -12.24
CA ARG A 21 1.10 0.21 -11.74
C ARG A 21 2.60 -0.04 -11.66
N PRO A 22 3.07 -0.93 -10.79
CA PRO A 22 4.42 -1.49 -10.96
C PRO A 22 4.51 -2.22 -12.31
N ALA A 23 5.68 -2.19 -12.94
CA ALA A 23 5.86 -2.85 -14.24
C ALA A 23 5.65 -4.37 -14.16
N ARG A 24 5.92 -4.96 -12.99
CA ARG A 24 5.60 -6.34 -12.63
C ARG A 24 4.83 -6.36 -11.32
N PRO A 25 3.72 -7.12 -11.20
CA PRO A 25 3.06 -7.34 -9.92
C PRO A 25 4.03 -7.87 -8.86
N PRO A 26 3.87 -7.52 -7.57
CA PRO A 26 4.64 -8.13 -6.50
C PRO A 26 4.31 -9.63 -6.39
N GLU A 27 5.31 -10.50 -6.48
CA GLU A 27 5.14 -11.97 -6.44
C GLU A 27 5.08 -12.54 -5.02
N ARG A 28 5.46 -11.77 -4.01
CA ARG A 28 5.53 -12.20 -2.61
C ARG A 28 4.86 -11.17 -1.71
N ALA A 29 3.61 -10.90 -2.07
CA ALA A 29 2.72 -10.04 -1.32
C ALA A 29 1.29 -10.57 -1.40
N VAL A 30 0.57 -10.50 -0.29
CA VAL A 30 -0.86 -10.76 -0.19
C VAL A 30 -1.48 -9.64 0.64
N LEU A 31 -2.65 -9.19 0.22
CA LEU A 31 -3.48 -8.29 1.01
C LEU A 31 -4.85 -8.95 1.21
N SER A 32 -5.31 -9.06 2.45
CA SER A 32 -6.61 -9.68 2.75
C SER A 32 -7.35 -8.95 3.87
N GLU A 33 -8.66 -9.17 3.97
CA GLU A 33 -9.45 -8.68 5.10
C GLU A 33 -9.27 -9.59 6.31
N GLY A 34 -8.57 -9.09 7.32
CA GLY A 34 -8.36 -9.68 8.63
C GLY A 34 -9.57 -9.56 9.56
N ARG A 35 -9.44 -10.08 10.79
CA ARG A 35 -10.49 -9.92 11.82
C ARG A 35 -10.54 -8.49 12.37
N TRP A 36 -9.37 -7.86 12.49
CA TRP A 36 -9.20 -6.56 13.15
C TRP A 36 -8.53 -5.53 12.23
N TYR A 37 -7.75 -6.01 11.26
CA TYR A 37 -6.98 -5.21 10.33
C TYR A 37 -7.23 -5.66 8.88
N LEU A 38 -6.79 -4.84 7.94
CA LEU A 38 -6.41 -5.28 6.61
C LEU A 38 -4.98 -5.81 6.71
N ASP A 39 -4.80 -7.10 6.47
CA ASP A 39 -3.52 -7.78 6.65
C ASP A 39 -2.76 -7.77 5.33
N ALA A 40 -1.58 -7.15 5.32
CA ALA A 40 -0.65 -7.13 4.20
C ALA A 40 0.58 -7.97 4.57
N GLU A 41 0.68 -9.17 4.03
CA GLU A 41 1.85 -10.03 4.19
C GLU A 41 2.81 -9.80 3.02
N VAL A 42 4.08 -9.55 3.31
CA VAL A 42 5.08 -9.15 2.29
C VAL A 42 6.46 -9.71 2.61
N ASP A 43 7.22 -10.09 1.59
CA ASP A 43 8.66 -10.27 1.73
C ASP A 43 9.42 -8.94 1.61
N GLN A 44 10.74 -9.01 1.73
CA GLN A 44 11.59 -7.84 1.65
C GLN A 44 11.45 -7.10 0.31
N GLY A 45 11.42 -7.83 -0.82
CA GLY A 45 11.36 -7.22 -2.15
C GLY A 45 10.01 -6.56 -2.42
N ALA A 46 8.92 -7.22 -2.06
CA ALA A 46 7.58 -6.68 -2.18
C ALA A 46 7.35 -5.48 -1.26
N ALA A 47 7.87 -5.53 -0.03
CA ALA A 47 7.81 -4.41 0.90
C ALA A 47 8.53 -3.17 0.33
N GLN A 48 9.75 -3.33 -0.22
CA GLN A 48 10.46 -2.22 -0.88
C GLN A 48 9.68 -1.65 -2.06
N LEU A 49 9.08 -2.52 -2.88
CA LEU A 49 8.27 -2.12 -4.03
C LEU A 49 7.06 -1.29 -3.59
N ILE A 50 6.32 -1.77 -2.57
CA ILE A 50 5.12 -1.10 -2.07
C ILE A 50 5.48 0.20 -1.37
N ALA A 51 6.57 0.28 -0.60
CA ALA A 51 7.07 1.52 -0.02
C ALA A 51 7.31 2.60 -1.09
N GLY A 52 7.93 2.22 -2.21
CA GLY A 52 8.12 3.12 -3.36
C GLY A 52 6.80 3.57 -3.98
N LEU A 53 5.82 2.66 -4.14
CA LEU A 53 4.49 2.99 -4.65
C LEU A 53 3.71 3.92 -3.69
N TRP A 54 3.93 3.77 -2.38
CA TRP A 54 3.38 4.63 -1.33
C TRP A 54 3.95 6.06 -1.43
N ALA A 55 5.27 6.19 -1.53
CA ALA A 55 5.94 7.47 -1.75
C ALA A 55 5.54 8.11 -3.09
N LEU A 56 5.28 7.29 -4.12
CA LEU A 56 4.76 7.79 -5.40
C LEU A 56 3.35 8.37 -5.25
N ALA A 57 2.48 7.76 -4.45
CA ALA A 57 1.14 8.29 -4.18
C ALA A 57 1.20 9.68 -3.52
N ALA A 58 2.17 9.89 -2.63
CA ALA A 58 2.42 11.20 -2.00
C ALA A 58 2.74 12.31 -3.02
N THR A 59 3.51 11.99 -4.05
CA THR A 59 3.97 12.96 -5.07
C THR A 59 3.07 13.01 -6.31
N SER A 60 2.06 12.15 -6.40
CA SER A 60 1.22 11.99 -7.59
C SER A 60 -0.29 12.17 -7.32
N PRO A 61 -0.75 13.29 -6.73
CA PRO A 61 -2.11 13.45 -6.21
C PRO A 61 -3.22 13.37 -7.28
N ARG A 62 -2.88 13.41 -8.56
CA ARG A 62 -3.83 13.27 -9.69
C ARG A 62 -3.83 11.88 -10.33
N SER A 63 -3.40 10.86 -9.59
CA SER A 63 -3.28 9.49 -10.11
C SER A 63 -3.84 8.48 -9.12
N LEU A 64 -4.33 7.36 -9.63
CA LEU A 64 -4.57 6.15 -8.85
C LEU A 64 -3.32 5.27 -8.93
N VAL A 65 -2.73 4.90 -7.79
CA VAL A 65 -1.62 3.92 -7.76
C VAL A 65 -2.22 2.57 -7.45
N HIS A 66 -2.24 1.67 -8.44
CA HIS A 66 -2.81 0.35 -8.34
C HIS A 66 -1.72 -0.71 -8.19
N VAL A 67 -1.74 -1.42 -7.07
CA VAL A 67 -0.89 -2.57 -6.78
C VAL A 67 -1.72 -3.84 -6.99
N PRO A 68 -1.49 -4.59 -8.08
CA PRO A 68 -2.17 -5.84 -8.31
C PRO A 68 -1.66 -6.88 -7.31
N LEU A 69 -2.49 -7.20 -6.32
CA LEU A 69 -2.19 -8.09 -5.19
C LEU A 69 -3.23 -9.22 -5.07
N ARG A 70 -4.21 -9.25 -5.97
CA ARG A 70 -5.28 -10.25 -5.97
C ARG A 70 -4.74 -11.65 -6.22
N ARG A 71 -4.53 -12.35 -5.12
CA ARG A 71 -4.25 -13.77 -5.01
C ARG A 71 -4.72 -14.23 -3.63
N ASP A 72 -5.35 -15.39 -3.57
CA ASP A 72 -5.82 -15.90 -2.30
C ASP A 72 -4.62 -16.15 -1.37
N ASP A 73 -4.81 -15.85 -0.09
CA ASP A 73 -3.81 -16.15 0.91
C ASP A 73 -3.73 -17.67 1.08
N PRO A 74 -2.60 -18.30 0.73
CA PRO A 74 -2.45 -19.75 0.88
C PRO A 74 -2.43 -20.20 2.34
N ALA A 75 -2.06 -19.32 3.29
CA ALA A 75 -1.99 -19.66 4.70
C ALA A 75 -3.37 -19.61 5.39
N THR A 76 -4.18 -18.61 5.05
CA THR A 76 -5.49 -18.42 5.69
C THR A 76 -6.68 -18.82 4.82
N GLY A 77 -6.47 -19.06 3.52
CA GLY A 77 -7.52 -19.30 2.52
C GLY A 77 -8.38 -18.07 2.23
N ARG A 78 -7.99 -16.88 2.71
CA ARG A 78 -8.77 -15.65 2.52
C ARG A 78 -8.61 -15.11 1.09
N PRO A 79 -9.69 -14.58 0.50
CA PRO A 79 -9.60 -13.92 -0.80
C PRO A 79 -8.64 -12.75 -0.79
N GLY A 80 -7.76 -12.70 -1.80
CA GLY A 80 -6.83 -11.60 -1.99
C GLY A 80 -7.50 -10.34 -2.52
N LEU A 81 -7.02 -9.18 -2.07
CA LEU A 81 -7.43 -7.86 -2.53
C LEU A 81 -6.32 -7.21 -3.35
N ASP A 82 -6.69 -6.53 -4.42
CA ASP A 82 -5.81 -5.48 -4.98
C ASP A 82 -5.74 -4.28 -4.04
N LEU A 83 -4.70 -3.46 -4.15
CA LEU A 83 -4.58 -2.20 -3.44
C LEU A 83 -4.63 -1.03 -4.41
N VAL A 84 -5.42 0.00 -4.10
CA VAL A 84 -5.44 1.28 -4.81
C VAL A 84 -5.20 2.41 -3.81
N LEU A 85 -4.08 3.11 -3.99
CA LEU A 85 -3.75 4.33 -3.26
C LEU A 85 -4.23 5.53 -4.08
N LEU A 86 -4.95 6.45 -3.45
CA LEU A 86 -5.43 7.65 -4.14
C LEU A 86 -5.50 8.85 -3.20
N HIS A 87 -5.23 10.02 -3.78
CA HIS A 87 -5.41 11.28 -3.06
C HIS A 87 -6.90 11.60 -2.92
N HIS A 88 -7.32 12.10 -1.75
CA HIS A 88 -8.72 12.44 -1.50
C HIS A 88 -9.29 13.46 -2.50
N SER A 89 -8.47 14.38 -3.05
CA SER A 89 -8.94 15.36 -4.04
C SER A 89 -9.40 14.73 -5.37
N LEU A 90 -9.06 13.48 -5.66
CA LEU A 90 -9.54 12.79 -6.87
C LEU A 90 -11.02 12.46 -6.81
N GLN A 91 -11.59 12.34 -5.60
CA GLN A 91 -13.01 11.99 -5.39
C GLN A 91 -13.45 10.78 -6.25
N PHE A 92 -12.53 9.84 -6.50
CA PHE A 92 -12.80 8.68 -7.34
C PHE A 92 -13.76 7.75 -6.62
N ALA A 93 -14.87 7.41 -7.26
CA ALA A 93 -15.85 6.49 -6.70
C ALA A 93 -15.39 5.03 -6.87
N PRO A 94 -15.14 4.26 -5.79
CA PRO A 94 -14.71 2.86 -5.87
C PRO A 94 -15.64 1.97 -6.70
N SER A 95 -16.94 2.28 -6.74
CA SER A 95 -17.93 1.56 -7.55
C SER A 95 -17.63 1.54 -9.04
N ARG A 96 -16.90 2.55 -9.54
CA ARG A 96 -16.52 2.67 -10.96
C ARG A 96 -15.19 1.98 -11.28
N TRP A 97 -14.55 1.35 -10.30
CA TRP A 97 -13.24 0.72 -10.48
C TRP A 97 -13.25 -0.41 -11.49
N LYS A 98 -14.26 -1.29 -11.44
CA LYS A 98 -14.37 -2.40 -12.39
C LYS A 98 -14.40 -1.90 -13.83
N GLU A 99 -15.17 -0.84 -14.09
CA GLU A 99 -15.26 -0.21 -15.42
C GLU A 99 -13.94 0.46 -15.83
N LEU A 100 -13.32 1.24 -14.94
CA LEU A 100 -12.04 1.89 -15.22
C LEU A 100 -10.95 0.85 -15.51
N ARG A 101 -10.86 -0.18 -14.67
CA ARG A 101 -9.85 -1.24 -14.76
C ARG A 101 -9.97 -2.02 -16.07
N ALA A 102 -11.19 -2.29 -16.54
CA ALA A 102 -11.44 -2.97 -17.80
C ALA A 102 -10.99 -2.15 -19.04
N LYS A 103 -10.85 -0.83 -18.90
CA LYS A 103 -10.38 0.07 -19.96
C LYS A 103 -8.88 0.31 -19.96
N LEU A 104 -8.14 -0.28 -19.01
CA LEU A 104 -6.68 -0.14 -18.97
C LEU A 104 -6.07 -0.98 -20.10
N GLY A 105 -5.60 -0.30 -21.16
CA GLY A 105 -4.81 -0.93 -22.22
C GLY A 105 -3.38 -1.27 -21.76
N ALA A 106 -2.48 -1.51 -22.73
CA ALA A 106 -1.07 -1.87 -22.46
C ALA A 106 -0.32 -0.85 -21.58
N GLY A 107 -0.73 0.42 -21.62
CA GLY A 107 -0.07 1.51 -20.90
C GLY A 107 1.29 1.86 -21.48
N ARG A 108 2.02 2.73 -20.80
CA ARG A 108 3.35 3.21 -21.18
C ARG A 108 4.36 2.90 -20.08
N ALA A 109 5.43 2.22 -20.43
CA ALA A 109 6.55 1.97 -19.53
C ALA A 109 7.22 3.28 -19.10
N ARG A 110 7.52 3.40 -17.81
CA ARG A 110 8.23 4.53 -17.22
C ARG A 110 9.07 4.04 -16.04
N THR A 111 10.15 4.74 -15.73
CA THR A 111 10.88 4.56 -14.48
C THR A 111 10.75 5.84 -13.66
N ALA A 112 10.41 5.70 -12.38
CA ALA A 112 10.45 6.78 -11.42
C ALA A 112 11.73 6.68 -10.58
N ASP A 113 12.39 7.81 -10.36
CA ASP A 113 13.45 7.94 -9.37
C ASP A 113 12.80 8.41 -8.07
N LEU A 114 12.81 7.55 -7.06
CA LEU A 114 12.26 7.81 -5.74
C LEU A 114 13.39 7.84 -4.70
N PRO A 115 13.21 8.48 -3.54
CA PRO A 115 14.09 8.27 -2.39
C PRO A 115 14.22 6.75 -2.12
N GLY A 116 15.42 6.28 -1.77
CA GLY A 116 15.59 4.86 -1.42
C GLY A 116 14.84 4.53 -0.11
N PRO A 117 14.60 3.24 0.20
CA PRO A 117 14.00 2.83 1.48
C PRO A 117 14.79 3.35 2.69
N THR A 118 16.12 3.49 2.55
CA THR A 118 17.02 4.07 3.57
C THR A 118 16.85 5.58 3.76
N ALA A 119 16.05 6.25 2.93
CA ALA A 119 15.67 7.64 3.15
C ALA A 119 14.57 7.77 4.22
N PHE A 120 13.90 6.67 4.56
CA PHE A 120 13.04 6.58 5.72
C PHE A 120 13.93 6.13 6.88
N ASP A 121 14.33 7.08 7.72
CA ASP A 121 15.20 6.82 8.87
C ASP A 121 14.39 6.12 9.98
N PRO A 122 14.64 4.84 10.27
CA PRO A 122 13.91 4.10 11.30
C PRO A 122 14.18 4.62 12.73
N ALA A 123 15.18 5.50 12.93
CA ALA A 123 15.43 6.16 14.19
C ALA A 123 14.54 7.40 14.42
N VAL A 124 13.81 7.86 13.39
CA VAL A 124 12.83 8.92 13.54
C VAL A 124 11.58 8.35 14.21
N ASP A 125 11.06 9.04 15.22
CA ASP A 125 9.76 8.72 15.77
C ASP A 125 8.69 8.94 14.69
N HIS A 126 8.28 7.83 14.07
CA HIS A 126 7.29 7.79 13.01
C HIS A 126 5.86 7.85 13.54
N TYR A 127 5.66 7.94 14.86
CA TYR A 127 4.37 8.14 15.52
C TYR A 127 4.31 9.52 16.17
N PRO A 128 4.26 10.61 15.38
CA PRO A 128 4.17 11.93 15.97
C PRO A 128 2.94 12.02 16.88
N GLN A 129 3.17 12.30 18.17
CA GLN A 129 2.14 12.29 19.22
C GLN A 129 0.92 13.15 18.86
N GLU A 130 1.14 14.19 18.05
CA GLU A 130 0.10 15.11 17.57
C GLU A 130 -0.96 14.43 16.68
N ARG A 131 -0.66 13.29 16.04
CA ARG A 131 -1.62 12.59 15.16
C ARG A 131 -2.82 12.01 15.88
N HIS A 132 -2.65 11.66 17.15
CA HIS A 132 -3.70 11.10 17.98
C HIS A 132 -4.71 12.16 18.46
N HIS A 133 -4.37 13.45 18.29
CA HIS A 133 -5.21 14.55 18.71
C HIS A 133 -6.54 14.54 17.95
N LYS A 134 -7.63 14.93 18.63
CA LYS A 134 -8.99 14.91 18.06
C LYS A 134 -9.13 15.87 16.88
N GLU A 135 -8.29 16.88 16.84
CA GLU A 135 -8.20 17.92 15.82
C GLU A 135 -7.57 17.40 14.53
N ASN A 136 -6.80 16.30 14.58
CA ASN A 136 -6.22 15.70 13.38
C ASN A 136 -7.33 15.13 12.49
N ARG A 137 -7.59 15.81 11.37
CA ARG A 137 -8.55 15.40 10.33
C ARG A 137 -7.90 14.69 9.15
N ASP A 138 -6.58 14.73 9.03
CA ASP A 138 -5.85 14.10 7.92
C ASP A 138 -5.59 12.63 8.23
N ARG A 139 -6.58 11.80 7.92
CA ARG A 139 -6.60 10.36 8.22
C ARG A 139 -6.98 9.58 6.98
N PHE A 140 -6.51 8.34 6.91
CA PHE A 140 -6.87 7.43 5.84
C PHE A 140 -8.35 7.06 5.94
N HIS A 141 -8.95 6.93 4.77
CA HIS A 141 -10.24 6.31 4.58
C HIS A 141 -10.08 5.04 3.75
N THR A 142 -10.57 3.92 4.29
CA THR A 142 -10.58 2.63 3.63
C THR A 142 -11.95 2.30 3.06
N ARG A 143 -11.95 1.69 1.88
CA ARG A 143 -13.14 1.05 1.33
C ARG A 143 -12.76 -0.16 0.52
N VAL A 144 -13.38 -1.30 0.79
CA VAL A 144 -13.27 -2.47 -0.08
C VAL A 144 -14.40 -2.47 -1.09
N HIS A 145 -14.07 -2.69 -2.36
CA HIS A 145 -15.05 -2.86 -3.43
C HIS A 145 -14.47 -3.72 -4.56
N THR A 146 -15.21 -4.74 -5.01
CA THR A 146 -14.81 -5.62 -6.14
C THR A 146 -13.40 -6.23 -5.98
N GLU A 147 -13.13 -6.84 -4.82
CA GLU A 147 -11.83 -7.41 -4.41
C GLU A 147 -10.67 -6.41 -4.59
N THR A 148 -10.89 -5.17 -4.17
CA THR A 148 -9.90 -4.09 -4.18
C THR A 148 -10.09 -3.23 -2.94
N LEU A 149 -9.04 -3.06 -2.17
CA LEU A 149 -8.93 -2.07 -1.11
C LEU A 149 -8.56 -0.71 -1.72
N PHE A 150 -9.39 0.29 -1.46
CA PHE A 150 -9.09 1.69 -1.72
C PHE A 150 -8.61 2.32 -0.43
N LEU A 151 -7.38 2.84 -0.45
CA LEU A 151 -6.82 3.63 0.63
C LEU A 151 -6.72 5.09 0.17
N THR A 152 -7.60 5.92 0.71
CA THR A 152 -7.71 7.34 0.34
C THR A 152 -7.06 8.20 1.41
N GLY A 153 -6.11 9.06 1.04
CA GLY A 153 -5.38 9.93 1.98
C GLY A 153 -4.90 11.23 1.33
N SER A 154 -4.19 12.07 2.09
CA SER A 154 -3.50 13.25 1.56
C SER A 154 -2.09 12.93 1.09
N ALA A 155 -1.45 13.87 0.38
CA ALA A 155 -0.04 13.76 0.00
C ALA A 155 0.87 13.62 1.24
N THR A 156 0.63 14.42 2.26
CA THR A 156 1.34 14.37 3.55
C THR A 156 1.18 13.03 4.22
N LEU A 157 -0.05 12.52 4.29
CA LEU A 157 -0.33 11.24 4.93
C LEU A 157 0.39 10.07 4.23
N PHE A 158 0.43 10.06 2.89
CA PHE A 158 1.21 9.06 2.15
C PHE A 158 2.73 9.25 2.36
N ALA A 159 3.25 10.47 2.39
CA ALA A 159 4.66 10.70 2.66
C ALA A 159 5.06 10.19 4.06
N ASP A 160 4.24 10.51 5.05
CA ASP A 160 4.48 10.22 6.46
C ASP A 160 4.26 8.75 6.83
N THR A 161 3.65 7.96 5.95
CA THR A 161 3.39 6.52 6.19
C THR A 161 4.11 5.60 5.21
N ALA A 162 4.86 6.15 4.26
CA ALA A 162 5.69 5.34 3.35
C ALA A 162 6.75 4.50 4.09
N TRP A 163 7.15 4.92 5.29
CA TRP A 163 8.10 4.20 6.14
C TRP A 163 7.59 2.81 6.55
N VAL A 164 6.27 2.57 6.65
CA VAL A 164 5.72 1.30 7.17
C VAL A 164 6.22 0.08 6.40
N PHE A 165 6.17 0.16 5.07
CA PHE A 165 6.70 -0.91 4.23
C PHE A 165 8.22 -0.85 4.12
N ALA A 166 8.84 0.33 4.26
CA ALA A 166 10.30 0.46 4.25
C ALA A 166 10.94 -0.19 5.49
N ASP A 167 10.30 -0.05 6.65
CA ASP A 167 10.71 -0.64 7.92
C ASP A 167 10.61 -2.16 7.86
N VAL A 168 9.47 -2.70 7.41
CA VAL A 168 9.30 -4.15 7.17
C VAL A 168 10.35 -4.69 6.19
N ALA A 169 10.64 -3.95 5.11
CA ALA A 169 11.70 -4.31 4.18
C ALA A 169 13.12 -4.28 4.77
N HIS A 170 13.38 -3.40 5.73
CA HIS A 170 14.71 -3.22 6.31
C HIS A 170 14.96 -4.20 7.46
N ASN A 171 13.99 -4.33 8.35
CA ASN A 171 14.13 -5.00 9.63
C ASN A 171 13.55 -6.41 9.66
N GLY A 172 12.59 -6.73 8.78
CA GLY A 172 11.83 -7.98 8.85
C GLY A 172 12.70 -9.24 8.79
N SER A 173 13.59 -9.34 7.80
CA SER A 173 14.47 -10.52 7.63
C SER A 173 15.45 -10.69 8.80
N GLY A 174 16.07 -9.60 9.24
CA GLY A 174 16.98 -9.60 10.38
C GLY A 174 16.29 -10.01 11.68
N HIS A 175 15.08 -9.51 11.91
CA HIS A 175 14.30 -9.86 13.08
C HIS A 175 13.93 -11.34 13.12
N VAL A 176 13.40 -11.87 12.00
CA VAL A 176 12.98 -13.27 11.91
C VAL A 176 14.17 -14.23 12.06
N TYR A 177 15.33 -13.87 11.51
CA TYR A 177 16.56 -14.65 11.70
C TYR A 177 17.06 -14.63 13.15
N ALA A 178 17.04 -13.46 13.81
CA ALA A 178 17.49 -13.32 15.18
C ALA A 178 16.55 -13.95 16.22
N HIS A 179 15.26 -14.08 15.90
CA HIS A 179 14.22 -14.56 16.81
C HIS A 179 13.49 -15.80 16.25
N PRO A 180 14.17 -16.95 16.10
CA PRO A 180 13.59 -18.14 15.46
C PRO A 180 12.38 -18.72 16.21
N ALA A 181 12.25 -18.46 17.51
CA ALA A 181 11.10 -18.88 18.32
C ALA A 181 9.90 -17.92 18.22
N ARG A 182 10.08 -16.71 17.66
CA ARG A 182 9.06 -15.66 17.51
C ARG A 182 9.27 -14.92 16.19
N ARG A 183 9.03 -15.62 15.08
CA ARG A 183 9.24 -15.14 13.70
C ARG A 183 8.15 -14.18 13.22
N HIS A 184 7.77 -13.21 14.06
CA HIS A 184 6.72 -12.24 13.74
C HIS A 184 7.30 -10.84 13.81
N TYR A 185 7.43 -10.21 12.65
CA TYR A 185 7.78 -8.80 12.53
C TYR A 185 6.65 -8.08 11.81
N CYS A 186 6.07 -7.07 12.44
CA CYS A 186 4.96 -6.32 11.87
C CYS A 186 5.02 -4.83 12.23
N VAL A 187 4.29 -4.06 11.44
CA VAL A 187 4.02 -2.63 11.67
C VAL A 187 2.54 -2.39 11.44
N GLU A 188 1.93 -1.54 12.26
CA GLU A 188 0.50 -1.26 12.22
C GLU A 188 0.22 0.22 12.00
N LEU A 189 -0.77 0.53 11.17
CA LEU A 189 -1.41 1.84 11.09
C LEU A 189 -2.89 1.66 11.41
N ASP A 190 -3.42 2.39 12.39
CA ASP A 190 -4.79 2.22 12.86
C ASP A 190 -5.39 3.52 13.43
N GLN A 191 -6.51 3.38 14.13
CA GLN A 191 -7.18 4.50 14.78
C GLN A 191 -6.48 4.91 16.07
N GLY A 192 -5.90 3.93 16.79
CA GLY A 192 -5.16 4.12 18.02
C GLY A 192 -3.93 4.99 17.80
N ASN A 193 -3.28 4.89 16.64
CA ASN A 193 -2.16 5.72 16.20
C ASN A 193 -2.52 6.94 15.33
N GLY A 194 -3.82 7.24 15.20
CA GLY A 194 -4.31 8.46 14.56
C GLY A 194 -4.24 8.45 13.02
N TYR A 195 -3.80 7.36 12.40
CA TYR A 195 -3.69 7.24 10.94
C TYR A 195 -5.03 6.90 10.27
N PHE A 196 -5.99 6.32 11.00
CA PHE A 196 -7.31 5.98 10.47
C PHE A 196 -8.42 6.72 11.22
N GLY A 197 -9.40 7.22 10.47
CA GLY A 197 -10.58 7.90 11.05
C GLY A 197 -11.72 6.95 11.42
N SER A 198 -11.83 5.84 10.68
CA SER A 198 -12.80 4.77 10.87
C SER A 198 -12.40 3.56 10.00
N GLY A 199 -13.03 2.41 10.25
CA GLY A 199 -12.72 1.16 9.54
C GLY A 199 -11.50 0.43 10.11
N SER A 200 -11.14 -0.68 9.45
CA SER A 200 -9.98 -1.50 9.80
C SER A 200 -8.68 -0.75 9.47
N GLY A 201 -7.72 -0.80 10.40
CA GLY A 201 -6.35 -0.35 10.16
C GLY A 201 -5.63 -1.26 9.16
N LEU A 202 -4.36 -0.96 8.89
CA LEU A 202 -3.46 -1.77 8.08
C LEU A 202 -2.42 -2.42 8.99
N HIS A 203 -2.30 -3.74 8.92
CA HIS A 203 -1.27 -4.51 9.60
C HIS A 203 -0.35 -5.11 8.54
N VAL A 204 0.91 -4.68 8.53
CA VAL A 204 1.91 -5.11 7.55
C VAL A 204 2.85 -6.09 8.22
N VAL A 205 2.92 -7.31 7.70
CA VAL A 205 3.66 -8.42 8.31
C VAL A 205 4.76 -8.87 7.36
N TYR A 206 5.97 -9.01 7.88
CA TYR A 206 7.06 -9.65 7.16
C TYR A 206 6.83 -11.16 7.07
N ARG A 207 6.99 -11.71 5.87
CA ARG A 207 6.94 -13.15 5.61
C ARG A 207 8.12 -13.56 4.73
N ASP A 208 8.98 -14.42 5.24
CA ASP A 208 10.12 -15.00 4.52
C ASP A 208 9.76 -16.30 3.79
N GLU A 209 8.81 -17.06 4.33
CA GLU A 209 8.36 -18.33 3.76
C GLU A 209 7.10 -18.15 2.92
N TRP A 210 7.25 -18.35 1.62
CA TRP A 210 6.17 -18.32 0.65
C TRP A 210 5.97 -19.72 0.07
N PRO A 211 4.72 -20.19 -0.10
CA PRO A 211 4.49 -21.42 -0.83
C PRO A 211 4.91 -21.25 -2.29
N ASP A 212 5.36 -22.35 -2.89
CA ASP A 212 5.66 -22.40 -4.32
C ASP A 212 4.35 -22.22 -5.11
N TYR A 213 4.37 -21.32 -6.11
CA TYR A 213 3.25 -21.01 -7.01
C TYR A 213 3.48 -21.58 -8.40
#